data_AF-A0A928NE49-F1
#
_entry.id   AF-A0A928NE49-F1
#
_cell.length_a   1.000
_cell.length_b   1.000
_cell.length_c   1.000
_cell.angle_alpha   90.00
_cell.angle_beta   90.00
_cell.angle_gamma   90.00
#
_symmetry.space_group_name_H-M   'P 1'
#
loop_
_entity.id
_entity.type
_entity.pdbx_description
1 polymer ?
#
loop_
_entity_poly.entity_id
_entity_poly.type
_entity_poly.pdbx_seq_one_letter_code
_entity_poly.pdbx_strand_id
1 'polypeptide(L)'
;MMKEFELKYGCNPNQKPAKIMMNTGAELPIEILNGKPGYINFLDAFNSWQLVKEIKEALGMPAATSFKHVSPTSAAVGLPLSDALKKACFVDDIEGLDESPLACAYARARGTDRMSSFGDWIALSDECDETTAKLIQREVSDGIIAPGYSEKALEILKSKRKGGYNIVKIDPNYVPDPVEVKQVFGITFEQGRNNFEINKELLTDIVTENKEIPEDAKRDLIIALITLKYTQSNSVCYVKDGQAIGVGAGQQ
;
A
#
# COMPACT_ATOMS: atom_id res chain seq x y z
N MET A 1 7.58 -7.30 21.73
CA MET A 1 6.74 -6.43 20.88
C MET A 1 5.38 -6.26 21.55
N MET A 2 4.34 -5.79 20.86
CA MET A 2 3.04 -5.43 21.46
C MET A 2 1.99 -6.50 21.20
N LYS A 3 1.33 -7.06 22.23
CA LYS A 3 0.27 -8.09 22.07
C LYS A 3 -1.09 -7.52 21.68
N GLU A 4 -1.41 -6.32 22.16
CA GLU A 4 -2.61 -5.59 21.82
C GLU A 4 -2.35 -4.09 21.81
N PHE A 5 -3.13 -3.35 21.02
CA PHE A 5 -3.05 -1.89 20.94
C PHE A 5 -4.44 -1.27 21.08
N GLU A 6 -4.61 -0.40 22.08
CA GLU A 6 -5.85 0.35 22.26
C GLU A 6 -6.00 1.47 21.23
N LEU A 7 -7.15 1.47 20.56
CA LEU A 7 -7.52 2.46 19.58
C LEU A 7 -8.38 3.55 20.20
N LYS A 8 -8.36 4.75 19.60
CA LYS A 8 -9.18 5.88 20.06
C LYS A 8 -10.69 5.58 19.98
N TYR A 9 -11.11 4.84 18.95
CA TYR A 9 -12.46 4.37 18.65
C TYR A 9 -12.39 3.40 17.45
N GLY A 10 -13.52 2.75 17.12
CA GLY A 10 -13.70 1.85 15.97
C GLY A 10 -13.83 2.59 14.64
N CYS A 11 -14.73 2.16 13.76
CA CYS A 11 -14.94 2.85 12.47
C CYS A 11 -15.39 4.30 12.65
N ASN A 12 -16.15 4.60 13.71
CA ASN A 12 -16.69 5.93 14.02
C ASN A 12 -16.44 6.33 15.48
N PRO A 13 -16.38 7.64 15.81
CA PRO A 13 -16.04 8.12 17.16
C PRO A 13 -16.90 7.59 18.32
N ASN A 14 -18.16 7.22 18.06
CA ASN A 14 -19.09 6.67 19.04
C ASN A 14 -18.89 5.16 19.31
N GLN A 15 -18.07 4.47 18.51
CA GLN A 15 -17.80 3.04 18.67
C GLN A 15 -16.58 2.83 19.58
N LYS A 16 -16.83 2.73 20.89
CA LYS A 16 -15.81 2.47 21.91
C LYS A 16 -16.28 1.35 22.85
N PRO A 17 -15.38 0.53 23.43
CA PRO A 17 -13.93 0.51 23.21
C PRO A 17 -13.53 -0.06 21.84
N ALA A 18 -12.26 0.11 21.45
CA ALA A 18 -11.70 -0.49 20.25
C ALA A 18 -10.21 -0.83 20.45
N LYS A 19 -9.75 -1.96 19.90
CA LYS A 19 -8.36 -2.39 19.93
C LYS A 19 -8.03 -3.31 18.75
N ILE A 20 -6.74 -3.49 18.46
CA ILE A 20 -6.23 -4.59 17.62
C ILE A 20 -5.46 -5.58 18.50
N MET A 21 -5.59 -6.87 18.19
CA MET A 21 -4.90 -7.97 18.86
C MET A 21 -4.90 -9.21 17.96
N MET A 22 -4.00 -10.14 18.21
CA MET A 22 -4.03 -11.48 17.62
C MET A 22 -4.93 -12.39 18.47
N ASN A 23 -5.86 -13.13 17.87
CA ASN A 23 -6.76 -14.05 18.60
C ASN A 23 -5.99 -15.17 19.32
N THR A 24 -4.82 -15.54 18.80
CA THR A 24 -3.90 -16.53 19.40
C THR A 24 -3.17 -16.01 20.63
N GLY A 25 -3.26 -14.72 20.95
CA GLY A 25 -2.48 -14.05 22.00
C GLY A 25 -1.01 -13.80 21.61
N ALA A 26 -0.66 -14.01 20.34
CA ALA A 26 0.65 -13.69 19.78
C ALA A 26 0.90 -12.17 19.75
N GLU A 27 2.17 -11.80 19.57
CA GLU A 27 2.55 -10.40 19.35
C GLU A 27 2.07 -9.94 17.97
N LEU A 28 1.70 -8.65 17.86
CA LEU A 28 1.40 -8.02 16.59
C LEU A 28 2.68 -7.94 15.74
N PRO A 29 2.60 -8.18 14.42
CA PRO A 29 3.76 -8.14 13.52
C PRO A 29 4.18 -6.71 13.17
N ILE A 30 3.86 -5.74 14.03
CA ILE A 30 4.10 -4.31 13.79
C ILE A 30 4.67 -3.62 15.02
N GLU A 31 5.39 -2.53 14.75
CA GLU A 31 5.86 -1.56 15.73
C GLU A 31 5.38 -0.16 15.34
N ILE A 32 4.83 0.59 16.29
CA ILE A 32 4.39 1.97 16.07
C ILE A 32 5.55 2.89 16.46
N LEU A 33 6.25 3.42 15.45
CA LEU A 33 7.44 4.25 15.63
C LEU A 33 7.10 5.72 15.93
N ASN A 34 5.90 6.17 15.53
CA ASN A 34 5.39 7.50 15.80
C ASN A 34 3.85 7.57 15.64
N GLY A 35 3.23 8.53 16.32
CA GLY A 35 1.78 8.78 16.21
C GLY A 35 0.92 7.79 16.99
N LYS A 36 -0.38 7.76 16.66
CA LYS A 36 -1.38 6.88 17.27
C LYS A 36 -2.39 6.47 16.19
N PRO A 37 -2.07 5.47 15.34
CA PRO A 37 -2.93 5.05 14.25
C PRO A 37 -4.32 4.61 14.75
N GLY A 38 -5.37 4.98 14.03
CA GLY A 38 -6.75 4.61 14.33
C GLY A 38 -7.21 3.30 13.68
N TYR A 39 -8.47 2.94 13.88
CA TYR A 39 -9.06 1.71 13.33
C TYR A 39 -8.98 1.66 11.80
N ILE A 40 -9.45 2.71 11.12
CA ILE A 40 -9.42 2.78 9.65
C ILE A 40 -7.98 2.79 9.13
N ASN A 41 -7.05 3.43 9.85
CA ASN A 41 -5.64 3.44 9.46
C ASN A 41 -5.07 2.02 9.39
N PHE A 42 -5.40 1.13 10.34
CA PHE A 42 -4.95 -0.26 10.28
C PHE A 42 -5.64 -1.08 9.19
N LEU A 43 -6.90 -0.77 8.86
CA LEU A 43 -7.56 -1.39 7.70
C LEU A 43 -6.82 -1.04 6.40
N ASP A 44 -6.46 0.24 6.22
CA ASP A 44 -5.66 0.67 5.08
C ASP A 44 -4.26 0.04 5.12
N ALA A 45 -3.58 0.08 6.27
CA ALA A 45 -2.20 -0.41 6.45
C ALA A 45 -2.04 -1.88 6.08
N PHE A 46 -2.91 -2.76 6.57
CA PHE A 46 -2.76 -4.19 6.36
C PHE A 46 -3.12 -4.62 4.93
N ASN A 47 -4.07 -3.94 4.27
CA ASN A 47 -4.36 -4.21 2.86
C ASN A 47 -3.27 -3.66 1.95
N SER A 48 -2.84 -2.41 2.18
CA SER A 48 -1.78 -1.75 1.39
C SER A 48 -0.43 -2.44 1.51
N TRP A 49 -0.06 -2.92 2.70
CA TRP A 49 1.16 -3.70 2.91
C TRP A 49 1.18 -4.98 2.06
N GLN A 50 0.10 -5.77 2.11
CA GLN A 50 0.02 -7.00 1.34
C GLN A 50 0.13 -6.73 -0.17
N LEU A 51 -0.51 -5.66 -0.65
CA LEU A 51 -0.39 -5.24 -2.05
C LEU A 51 1.07 -5.02 -2.44
N VAL A 52 1.82 -4.18 -1.72
CA VAL A 52 3.20 -3.85 -2.13
C VAL A 52 4.16 -5.02 -1.93
N LYS A 53 3.92 -5.86 -0.92
CA LYS A 53 4.66 -7.11 -0.72
C LYS A 53 4.48 -8.05 -1.91
N GLU A 54 3.25 -8.29 -2.36
CA GLU A 54 2.99 -9.19 -3.50
C GLU A 54 3.53 -8.61 -4.82
N ILE A 55 3.46 -7.30 -5.05
CA ILE A 55 4.11 -6.68 -6.24
C ILE A 55 5.63 -6.90 -6.19
N LYS A 56 6.25 -6.69 -5.03
CA LYS A 56 7.69 -6.89 -4.85
C LYS A 56 8.10 -8.35 -5.08
N GLU A 57 7.33 -9.30 -4.56
CA GLU A 57 7.56 -10.73 -4.74
C GLU A 57 7.40 -11.15 -6.21
N ALA A 58 6.35 -10.68 -6.89
CA ALA A 58 6.05 -11.06 -8.27
C ALA A 58 7.01 -10.44 -9.31
N LEU A 59 7.52 -9.23 -9.05
CA LEU A 59 8.30 -8.47 -10.03
C LEU A 59 9.75 -8.21 -9.63
N GLY A 60 10.13 -8.42 -8.37
CA GLY A 60 11.46 -8.11 -7.84
C GLY A 60 11.77 -6.62 -7.76
N MET A 61 10.77 -5.75 -7.91
CA MET A 61 10.94 -4.29 -7.98
C MET A 61 10.41 -3.60 -6.73
N PRO A 62 11.07 -2.53 -6.23
CA PRO A 62 10.50 -1.67 -5.21
C PRO A 62 9.13 -1.15 -5.64
N ALA A 63 8.17 -1.22 -4.72
CA ALA A 63 6.77 -0.93 -4.96
C ALA A 63 6.20 -0.02 -3.87
N ALA A 64 5.24 0.80 -4.28
CA ALA A 64 4.51 1.67 -3.38
C ALA A 64 3.04 1.76 -3.79
N THR A 65 2.19 2.09 -2.81
CA THR A 65 0.77 2.34 -3.04
C THR A 65 0.28 3.47 -2.13
N SER A 66 -0.73 4.19 -2.62
CA SER A 66 -1.50 5.18 -1.85
C SER A 66 -2.89 4.60 -1.63
N PHE A 67 -3.31 4.44 -0.37
CA PHE A 67 -4.62 3.92 0.01
C PHE A 67 -5.54 5.00 0.55
N LYS A 68 -6.83 4.86 0.24
CA LYS A 68 -7.90 5.65 0.83
C LYS A 68 -9.15 4.79 0.96
N HIS A 69 -9.74 4.74 2.15
CA HIS A 69 -10.98 4.00 2.41
C HIS A 69 -10.91 2.51 1.99
N VAL A 70 -9.81 1.84 2.36
CA VAL A 70 -9.58 0.40 2.16
C VAL A 70 -9.57 0.00 0.67
N SER A 71 -9.11 0.92 -0.19
CA SER A 71 -8.80 0.66 -1.59
C SER A 71 -7.56 1.47 -2.02
N PRO A 72 -6.75 0.95 -2.95
CA PRO A 72 -5.67 1.70 -3.55
C PRO A 72 -6.25 2.78 -4.47
N THR A 73 -5.74 4.01 -4.35
CA THR A 73 -5.87 5.02 -5.41
C THR A 73 -5.01 4.64 -6.62
N SER A 74 -3.89 3.97 -6.36
CA SER A 74 -2.97 3.37 -7.33
C SER A 74 -1.94 2.49 -6.62
N ALA A 75 -1.28 1.64 -7.39
CA ALA A 75 -0.03 0.99 -7.01
C ALA A 75 0.96 1.08 -8.17
N ALA A 76 2.25 1.16 -7.86
CA ALA A 76 3.29 1.31 -8.86
C ALA A 76 4.62 0.68 -8.42
N VAL A 77 5.47 0.40 -9.41
CA VAL A 77 6.87 -0.01 -9.23
C VAL A 77 7.84 1.15 -9.51
N GLY A 78 9.05 1.01 -8.99
CA GLY A 78 10.11 2.02 -9.04
C GLY A 78 10.82 2.15 -10.39
N LEU A 79 10.09 2.56 -11.43
CA LEU A 79 10.68 2.95 -12.72
C LEU A 79 10.89 4.46 -12.78
N PRO A 80 12.01 4.96 -13.35
CA PRO A 80 12.24 6.38 -13.57
C PRO A 80 11.05 7.04 -14.28
N LEU A 81 10.73 8.28 -13.91
CA LEU A 81 9.62 9.01 -14.49
C LEU A 81 10.14 9.86 -15.66
N SER A 82 9.39 9.93 -16.76
CA SER A 82 9.68 10.92 -17.80
C SER A 82 9.46 12.34 -17.28
N ASP A 83 10.08 13.35 -17.90
CA ASP A 83 9.92 14.74 -17.48
C ASP A 83 8.45 15.20 -17.46
N ALA A 84 7.66 14.75 -18.43
CA ALA A 84 6.24 15.03 -18.48
C ALA A 84 5.50 14.39 -17.29
N LEU A 85 5.85 13.14 -16.94
CA LEU A 85 5.25 12.45 -15.80
C LEU A 85 5.70 13.05 -14.47
N LYS A 86 6.96 13.46 -14.32
CA LYS A 86 7.42 14.18 -13.12
C LYS A 86 6.61 15.45 -12.87
N LYS A 87 6.36 16.23 -13.92
CA LYS A 87 5.49 17.42 -13.85
C LYS A 87 4.04 17.06 -13.48
N ALA A 88 3.49 16.04 -14.14
CA ALA A 88 2.11 15.59 -13.87
C ALA A 88 1.93 15.05 -12.43
N CYS A 89 2.96 14.40 -11.88
CA CYS A 89 2.99 13.91 -10.51
C CYS A 89 3.42 14.99 -9.49
N PHE A 90 3.79 16.20 -9.95
CA PHE A 90 4.28 17.32 -9.13
C PHE A 90 5.54 16.92 -8.35
N VAL A 91 6.53 16.36 -9.03
CA VAL A 91 7.80 15.86 -8.47
C VAL A 91 9.02 16.21 -9.33
N ASP A 92 8.88 17.13 -10.30
CA ASP A 92 9.97 17.60 -11.14
C ASP A 92 11.01 18.45 -10.39
N ASP A 93 10.71 18.81 -9.15
CA ASP A 93 11.57 19.54 -8.22
C ASP A 93 12.25 18.65 -7.15
N ILE A 94 11.99 17.33 -7.16
CA ILE A 94 12.62 16.40 -6.20
C ILE A 94 14.01 16.02 -6.70
N GLU A 95 15.04 16.56 -6.05
CA GLU A 95 16.42 16.16 -6.25
C GLU A 95 16.62 14.67 -5.92
N GLY A 96 17.34 13.95 -6.79
CA GLY A 96 17.66 12.54 -6.55
C GLY A 96 16.49 11.56 -6.77
N LEU A 97 15.41 11.99 -7.44
CA LEU A 97 14.22 11.16 -7.62
C LEU A 97 14.51 9.87 -8.39
N ASP A 98 15.19 9.95 -9.53
CA ASP A 98 15.41 8.78 -10.41
C ASP A 98 16.44 7.80 -9.81
N GLU A 99 17.25 8.26 -8.86
CA GLU A 99 18.19 7.46 -8.08
C GLU A 99 17.52 6.70 -6.92
N SER A 100 16.26 7.03 -6.59
CA SER A 100 15.46 6.36 -5.57
C SER A 100 14.26 5.64 -6.22
N PRO A 101 14.38 4.34 -6.52
CA PRO A 101 13.27 3.57 -7.07
C PRO A 101 12.01 3.61 -6.21
N LEU A 102 12.15 3.63 -4.88
CA LEU A 102 11.00 3.68 -3.97
C LEU A 102 10.31 5.06 -4.01
N ALA A 103 11.07 6.15 -4.13
CA ALA A 103 10.49 7.47 -4.34
C ALA A 103 9.80 7.58 -5.71
N CYS A 104 10.37 7.00 -6.78
CA CYS A 104 9.69 6.88 -8.07
C CYS A 104 8.37 6.12 -7.96
N ALA A 105 8.36 4.97 -7.27
CA ALA A 105 7.16 4.17 -7.07
C ALA A 105 6.07 4.98 -6.35
N TYR A 106 6.43 5.68 -5.27
CA TYR A 106 5.47 6.47 -4.52
C TYR A 106 4.99 7.72 -5.29
N ALA A 107 5.88 8.40 -6.01
CA ALA A 107 5.51 9.52 -6.88
C ALA A 107 4.47 9.11 -7.93
N ARG A 108 4.65 7.93 -8.55
CA ARG A 108 3.69 7.34 -9.49
C ARG A 108 2.36 7.01 -8.81
N ALA A 109 2.40 6.27 -7.70
CA ALA A 109 1.19 5.85 -7.00
C ALA A 109 0.35 7.05 -6.52
N ARG A 110 0.96 8.02 -5.86
CA ARG A 110 0.25 9.24 -5.42
C ARG A 110 -0.21 10.10 -6.59
N GLY A 111 0.59 10.15 -7.65
CA GLY A 111 0.37 11.02 -8.80
C GLY A 111 -0.80 10.60 -9.70
N THR A 112 -1.24 9.34 -9.66
CA THR A 112 -2.36 8.84 -10.45
C THR A 112 -3.66 9.58 -10.17
N ASP A 113 -4.02 9.71 -8.89
CA ASP A 113 -5.17 10.50 -8.45
C ASP A 113 -4.78 11.26 -7.17
N ARG A 114 -4.37 12.52 -7.37
CA ARG A 114 -3.93 13.40 -6.29
C ARG A 114 -5.08 13.82 -5.37
N MET A 115 -6.32 13.85 -5.87
CA MET A 115 -7.48 14.20 -5.04
C MET A 115 -7.82 13.06 -4.10
N SER A 116 -7.89 11.83 -4.62
CA SER A 116 -8.15 10.64 -3.82
C SER A 116 -7.01 10.35 -2.83
N SER A 117 -5.76 10.68 -3.20
CA SER A 117 -4.59 10.52 -2.32
C SER A 117 -4.46 11.59 -1.22
N PHE A 118 -5.38 12.57 -1.13
CA PHE A 118 -5.35 13.56 -0.07
C PHE A 118 -5.62 12.91 1.29
N GLY A 119 -4.61 12.87 2.16
CA GLY A 119 -4.68 12.15 3.44
C GLY A 119 -4.68 10.63 3.24
N ASP A 120 -3.90 10.13 2.28
CA ASP A 120 -3.70 8.71 2.05
C ASP A 120 -3.02 7.99 3.22
N TRP A 121 -3.13 6.67 3.20
CA TRP A 121 -2.22 5.78 3.89
C TRP A 121 -1.23 5.20 2.90
N ILE A 122 0.06 5.34 3.18
CA ILE A 122 1.14 4.93 2.29
C ILE A 122 1.62 3.53 2.69
N ALA A 123 1.85 2.64 1.74
CA ALA A 123 2.67 1.44 1.97
C ALA A 123 3.85 1.37 1.01
N LEU A 124 4.99 0.91 1.54
CA LEU A 124 6.26 0.76 0.82
C LEU A 124 6.77 -0.68 0.99
N SER A 125 7.19 -1.33 -0.09
CA SER A 125 7.72 -2.71 -0.04
C SER A 125 9.12 -2.82 0.54
N ASP A 126 9.87 -1.72 0.57
CA ASP A 126 11.28 -1.65 0.94
C ASP A 126 11.49 -0.60 2.06
N GLU A 127 12.70 -0.53 2.59
CA GLU A 127 13.07 0.50 3.57
C GLU A 127 12.86 1.91 3.01
N CYS A 128 12.17 2.76 3.77
CA CYS A 128 11.96 4.16 3.39
C CYS A 128 13.27 4.95 3.45
N ASP A 129 13.69 5.48 2.30
CA ASP A 129 14.88 6.31 2.15
C ASP A 129 14.58 7.81 2.33
N GLU A 130 15.65 8.62 2.40
CA GLU A 130 15.58 10.07 2.61
C GLU A 130 14.76 10.77 1.50
N THR A 131 14.92 10.36 0.24
CA THR A 131 14.22 10.95 -0.92
C THR A 131 12.72 10.69 -0.85
N THR A 132 12.33 9.46 -0.56
CA THR A 132 10.93 9.05 -0.37
C THR A 132 10.32 9.84 0.79
N ALA A 133 11.03 9.95 1.92
CA ALA A 133 10.57 10.72 3.07
C ALA A 133 10.39 12.22 2.76
N LYS A 134 11.31 12.85 2.02
CA LYS A 134 11.18 14.25 1.58
C LYS A 134 9.97 14.47 0.69
N LEU A 135 9.75 13.57 -0.28
CA LEU A 135 8.56 13.59 -1.12
C LEU A 135 7.28 13.47 -0.28
N ILE A 136 7.26 12.55 0.69
CA ILE A 136 6.12 12.41 1.60
C ILE A 136 5.95 13.68 2.45
N GLN A 137 7.02 14.30 2.94
CA GLN A 137 7.01 15.41 3.90
C GLN A 137 6.13 16.60 3.48
N ARG A 138 6.15 16.96 2.21
CA ARG A 138 5.36 18.09 1.69
C ARG A 138 3.88 17.77 1.44
N GLU A 139 3.54 16.49 1.38
CA GLU A 139 2.22 16.01 0.98
C GLU A 139 1.27 15.83 2.18
N VAL A 140 -0.04 15.97 1.97
CA VAL A 140 -1.04 15.61 2.99
C VAL A 140 -1.26 14.10 2.96
N SER A 141 -0.90 13.45 4.07
CA SER A 141 -0.98 12.00 4.29
C SER A 141 -1.35 11.71 5.74
N ASP A 142 -2.08 10.62 5.99
CA ASP A 142 -2.49 10.19 7.33
C ASP A 142 -1.50 9.25 8.02
N GLY A 143 -0.70 8.50 7.25
CA GLY A 143 0.35 7.64 7.79
C GLY A 143 1.05 6.77 6.75
N ILE A 144 2.03 6.00 7.23
CA ILE A 144 2.87 5.13 6.41
C ILE A 144 3.14 3.79 7.11
N ILE A 145 3.19 2.71 6.32
CA ILE A 145 3.68 1.39 6.73
C ILE A 145 4.81 0.92 5.79
N ALA A 146 5.89 0.41 6.36
CA ALA A 146 7.07 -0.09 5.62
C ALA A 146 7.84 -1.12 6.46
N PRO A 147 8.68 -1.98 5.88
CA PRO A 147 9.49 -2.94 6.64
C PRO A 147 10.62 -2.27 7.44
N GLY A 148 11.00 -1.04 7.06
CA GLY A 148 12.07 -0.28 7.70
C GLY A 148 12.06 1.19 7.29
N TYR A 149 12.85 1.99 8.00
CA TYR A 149 13.08 3.41 7.72
C TYR A 149 14.53 3.73 8.02
N SER A 150 15.22 4.39 7.09
CA SER A 150 16.53 4.97 7.39
C SER A 150 16.42 6.04 8.50
N GLU A 151 17.51 6.30 9.23
CA GLU A 151 17.49 7.28 10.34
C GLU A 151 16.99 8.66 9.90
N LYS A 152 17.51 9.14 8.75
CA LYS A 152 17.11 10.42 8.17
C LYS A 152 15.65 10.42 7.72
N ALA A 153 15.19 9.34 7.08
CA ALA A 153 13.78 9.22 6.68
C ALA A 153 12.85 9.29 7.88
N LEU A 154 13.20 8.58 8.96
CA LEU A 154 12.41 8.58 10.20
C LEU A 154 12.37 9.97 10.84
N GLU A 155 13.48 10.70 10.88
CA GLU A 155 13.54 12.08 11.37
C GLU A 155 12.62 13.02 10.57
N ILE A 156 12.72 12.97 9.24
CA ILE A 156 11.90 13.76 8.31
C ILE A 156 10.41 13.48 8.49
N LEU A 157 10.04 12.20 8.57
CA LEU A 157 8.64 11.80 8.71
C LEU A 157 8.06 12.16 10.08
N LYS A 158 8.86 12.09 11.16
CA LYS A 158 8.44 12.49 12.50
C LYS A 158 8.11 13.98 12.61
N SER A 159 8.67 14.84 11.77
CA SER A 159 8.33 16.27 11.79
C SER A 159 6.96 16.59 11.17
N LYS A 160 6.38 15.69 10.36
CA LYS A 160 5.06 15.88 9.75
C LYS A 160 3.96 15.97 10.79
N ARG A 161 2.88 16.68 10.43
CA ARG A 161 1.67 16.86 11.26
C ARG A 161 2.00 17.31 12.69
N LYS A 162 2.95 18.24 12.84
CA LYS A 162 3.41 18.77 14.13
C LYS A 162 3.84 17.66 15.11
N GLY A 163 4.55 16.64 14.61
CA GLY A 163 4.98 15.49 15.43
C GLY A 163 4.01 14.31 15.45
N GLY A 164 2.78 14.48 14.95
CA GLY A 164 1.71 13.49 15.10
C GLY A 164 1.54 12.53 13.92
N TYR A 165 2.45 12.50 12.94
CA TYR A 165 2.32 11.62 11.78
C TYR A 165 2.48 10.14 12.15
N ASN A 166 1.61 9.28 11.64
CA ASN A 166 1.62 7.86 11.98
C ASN A 166 2.70 7.13 11.19
N ILE A 167 3.61 6.44 11.87
CA ILE A 167 4.70 5.69 11.26
C ILE A 167 4.67 4.27 11.83
N VAL A 168 4.42 3.29 10.97
CA VAL A 168 4.32 1.87 11.35
C VAL A 168 5.44 1.09 10.65
N LYS A 169 6.19 0.31 11.43
CA LYS A 169 7.11 -0.69 10.91
C LYS A 169 6.43 -2.05 10.96
N ILE A 170 6.57 -2.87 9.91
CA ILE A 170 6.02 -4.22 9.84
C ILE A 170 7.13 -5.25 9.69
N ASP A 171 6.98 -6.43 10.30
CA ASP A 171 7.85 -7.57 10.02
C ASP A 171 7.55 -8.13 8.62
N PRO A 172 8.49 -8.03 7.65
CA PRO A 172 8.24 -8.51 6.30
C PRO A 172 8.08 -10.04 6.22
N ASN A 173 8.60 -10.78 7.21
CA ASN A 173 8.53 -12.24 7.25
C ASN A 173 7.24 -12.76 7.87
N TYR A 174 6.40 -11.89 8.43
CA TYR A 174 5.12 -12.30 8.96
C TYR A 174 4.21 -12.89 7.86
N VAL A 175 3.61 -14.03 8.18
CA VAL A 175 2.62 -14.72 7.36
C VAL A 175 1.35 -14.89 8.20
N PRO A 176 0.19 -14.38 7.76
CA PRO A 176 -1.07 -14.55 8.48
C PRO A 176 -1.60 -15.99 8.41
N ASP A 177 -2.46 -16.35 9.36
CA ASP A 177 -3.15 -17.64 9.36
C ASP A 177 -3.96 -17.84 8.05
N PRO A 178 -4.08 -19.08 7.55
CA PRO A 178 -4.77 -19.37 6.28
C PRO A 178 -6.29 -19.19 6.36
N VAL A 179 -6.86 -19.11 7.56
CA VAL A 179 -8.30 -18.93 7.81
C VAL A 179 -8.52 -17.57 8.47
N GLU A 180 -9.49 -16.81 7.97
CA GLU A 180 -9.89 -15.53 8.54
C GLU A 180 -11.34 -15.56 9.02
N VAL A 181 -11.60 -14.79 10.08
CA VAL A 181 -12.93 -14.66 10.69
C VAL A 181 -13.36 -13.20 10.69
N LYS A 182 -14.63 -12.97 10.39
CA LYS A 182 -15.25 -11.64 10.45
C LYS A 182 -16.63 -11.75 11.10
N GLN A 183 -16.96 -10.80 11.95
CA GLN A 183 -18.30 -10.72 12.52
C GLN A 183 -19.16 -9.69 11.77
N VAL A 184 -20.37 -10.08 11.39
CA VAL A 184 -21.38 -9.18 10.81
C VAL A 184 -22.71 -9.44 11.52
N PHE A 185 -23.31 -8.39 12.08
CA PHE A 185 -24.59 -8.50 12.81
C PHE A 185 -24.58 -9.55 13.93
N GLY A 186 -23.45 -9.69 14.64
CA GLY A 186 -23.27 -10.68 15.70
C GLY A 186 -22.95 -12.10 15.19
N ILE A 187 -23.08 -12.36 13.89
CA ILE A 187 -22.83 -13.66 13.26
C ILE A 187 -21.37 -13.74 12.80
N THR A 188 -20.70 -14.86 13.08
CA THR A 188 -19.32 -15.12 12.64
C THR A 188 -19.32 -15.76 11.26
N PHE A 189 -18.59 -15.14 10.33
CA PHE A 189 -18.23 -15.67 9.03
C PHE A 189 -16.79 -16.17 9.12
N GLU A 190 -16.52 -17.33 8.55
CA GLU A 190 -15.20 -17.95 8.49
C GLU A 190 -14.93 -18.39 7.04
N GLN A 191 -13.73 -18.10 6.54
CA GLN A 191 -13.30 -18.47 5.19
C GLN A 191 -11.79 -18.65 5.11
N GLY A 192 -11.32 -19.33 4.06
CA GLY A 192 -9.91 -19.26 3.69
C GLY A 192 -9.56 -17.84 3.22
N ARG A 193 -8.42 -17.29 3.67
CA ARG A 193 -7.94 -16.01 3.16
C ARG A 193 -7.57 -16.13 1.68
N ASN A 194 -7.64 -15.02 0.94
CA ASN A 194 -7.19 -14.99 -0.45
C ASN A 194 -5.64 -15.02 -0.51
N ASN A 195 -5.08 -16.23 -0.54
CA ASN A 195 -3.66 -16.51 -0.73
C ASN A 195 -3.30 -16.89 -2.18
N PHE A 196 -4.17 -16.57 -3.14
CA PHE A 196 -3.91 -16.84 -4.55
C PHE A 196 -2.70 -16.04 -5.02
N GLU A 197 -1.66 -16.74 -5.48
CA GLU A 197 -0.42 -16.14 -5.93
C GLU A 197 -0.61 -15.51 -7.32
N ILE A 198 -0.16 -14.26 -7.48
CA ILE A 198 -0.21 -13.56 -8.76
C ILE A 198 1.20 -13.36 -9.29
N ASN A 199 1.57 -14.13 -10.31
CA ASN A 199 2.87 -14.08 -10.94
C ASN A 199 2.76 -14.26 -12.48
N LYS A 200 3.90 -14.35 -13.18
CA LYS A 200 3.94 -14.49 -14.65
C LYS A 200 3.29 -15.78 -15.16
N GLU A 201 3.19 -16.83 -14.34
CA GLU A 201 2.61 -18.13 -14.73
C GLU A 201 1.10 -18.04 -14.96
N LEU A 202 0.42 -17.06 -14.37
CA LEU A 202 -0.99 -16.79 -14.66
C LEU A 202 -1.25 -16.31 -16.09
N LEU A 203 -0.23 -15.81 -16.78
CA LEU A 203 -0.36 -15.18 -18.09
C LEU A 203 -0.08 -16.17 -19.24
N THR A 204 -0.10 -17.48 -18.98
CA THR A 204 0.23 -18.52 -19.98
C THR A 204 -0.98 -18.99 -20.79
N ASP A 205 -2.20 -18.91 -20.25
CA ASP A 205 -3.42 -19.33 -20.96
C ASP A 205 -3.96 -18.18 -21.83
N ILE A 206 -3.39 -18.03 -23.04
CA ILE A 206 -3.72 -16.94 -23.96
C ILE A 206 -4.76 -17.41 -24.96
N VAL A 207 -5.97 -16.85 -24.89
CA VAL A 207 -7.12 -17.27 -25.73
C VAL A 207 -7.20 -16.55 -27.09
N THR A 208 -6.47 -15.46 -27.28
CA THR A 208 -6.44 -14.68 -28.54
C THR A 208 -5.59 -15.34 -29.63
N GLU A 209 -5.75 -14.93 -30.88
CA GLU A 209 -4.93 -15.43 -32.00
C GLU A 209 -3.44 -15.09 -31.81
N ASN A 210 -3.14 -13.85 -31.40
CA ASN A 210 -1.80 -13.46 -31.02
C ASN A 210 -1.47 -14.01 -29.63
N LYS A 211 -0.44 -14.86 -29.54
CA LYS A 211 0.04 -15.52 -28.32
C LYS A 211 1.20 -14.77 -27.65
N GLU A 212 1.68 -13.68 -28.23
CA GLU A 212 2.78 -12.91 -27.67
C GLU A 212 2.26 -11.79 -26.78
N ILE A 213 2.67 -11.79 -25.51
CA ILE A 213 2.49 -10.67 -24.59
C ILE A 213 3.87 -10.07 -24.32
N PRO A 214 4.11 -8.79 -24.67
CA PRO A 214 5.34 -8.08 -24.33
C PRO A 214 5.65 -8.08 -22.82
N GLU A 215 6.92 -8.08 -22.43
CA GLU A 215 7.31 -8.18 -21.02
C GLU A 215 6.85 -6.99 -20.15
N ASP A 216 6.81 -5.79 -20.73
CA ASP A 216 6.24 -4.59 -20.10
C ASP A 216 4.72 -4.73 -19.89
N ALA A 217 4.01 -5.29 -20.87
CA ALA A 217 2.58 -5.60 -20.72
C ALA A 217 2.33 -6.69 -19.66
N LYS A 218 3.19 -7.73 -19.56
CA LYS A 218 3.09 -8.72 -18.48
C LYS A 218 3.29 -8.10 -17.10
N ARG A 219 4.30 -7.23 -16.95
CA ARG A 219 4.53 -6.46 -15.71
C ARG A 219 3.28 -5.66 -15.35
N ASP A 220 2.72 -4.94 -16.33
CA ASP A 220 1.57 -4.09 -16.10
C ASP A 220 0.30 -4.89 -15.75
N LEU A 221 0.10 -6.06 -16.37
CA LEU A 221 -0.98 -7.00 -16.01
C LEU A 221 -0.84 -7.54 -14.59
N ILE A 222 0.38 -7.90 -14.16
CA ILE A 222 0.63 -8.35 -12.77
C ILE A 222 0.29 -7.25 -11.77
N ILE A 223 0.72 -6.01 -12.02
CA ILE A 223 0.37 -4.86 -11.16
C ILE A 223 -1.15 -4.67 -11.14
N ALA A 224 -1.83 -4.80 -12.28
CA ALA A 224 -3.28 -4.65 -12.36
C ALA A 224 -4.00 -5.71 -11.50
N LEU A 225 -3.64 -6.98 -11.68
CA LEU A 225 -4.25 -8.11 -10.96
C LEU A 225 -4.02 -8.01 -9.44
N ILE A 226 -2.80 -7.68 -9.00
CA ILE A 226 -2.50 -7.50 -7.58
C ILE A 226 -3.23 -6.27 -7.02
N THR A 227 -3.28 -5.16 -7.76
CA THR A 227 -4.06 -3.98 -7.33
C THR A 227 -5.54 -4.32 -7.14
N LEU A 228 -6.13 -5.06 -8.09
CA LEU A 228 -7.52 -5.49 -8.02
C LEU A 228 -7.80 -6.42 -6.85
N LYS A 229 -6.88 -7.33 -6.52
CA LYS A 229 -6.99 -8.25 -5.38
C LYS A 229 -7.23 -7.52 -4.05
N TYR A 230 -6.71 -6.30 -3.91
CA TYR A 230 -6.84 -5.46 -2.71
C TYR A 230 -7.75 -4.24 -2.88
N THR A 231 -8.56 -4.20 -3.94
CA THR A 231 -9.55 -3.16 -4.19
C THR A 231 -10.94 -3.66 -3.82
N GLN A 232 -11.78 -2.83 -3.18
CA GLN A 232 -13.16 -3.22 -2.86
C GLN A 232 -13.94 -3.55 -4.15
N SER A 233 -14.59 -4.71 -4.18
CA SER A 233 -15.33 -5.21 -5.35
C SER A 233 -16.68 -4.50 -5.58
N ASN A 234 -17.18 -4.44 -6.82
CA ASN A 234 -16.50 -4.83 -8.06
C ASN A 234 -15.47 -3.77 -8.48
N SER A 235 -14.39 -4.21 -9.14
CA SER A 235 -13.24 -3.35 -9.45
C SER A 235 -12.68 -3.55 -10.85
N VAL A 236 -12.11 -2.48 -11.42
CA VAL A 236 -11.41 -2.46 -12.71
C VAL A 236 -10.14 -1.61 -12.56
N CYS A 237 -9.03 -2.06 -13.16
CA CYS A 237 -7.74 -1.39 -13.05
C CYS A 237 -7.09 -1.25 -14.43
N TYR A 238 -6.63 -0.04 -14.75
CA TYR A 238 -5.83 0.26 -15.93
C TYR A 238 -4.40 0.53 -15.47
N VAL A 239 -3.43 -0.14 -16.08
CA VAL A 239 -2.00 0.02 -15.77
C VAL A 239 -1.26 0.41 -17.03
N LYS A 240 -0.27 1.28 -16.87
CA LYS A 240 0.68 1.64 -17.91
C LYS A 240 2.03 1.97 -17.30
N ASP A 241 3.12 1.54 -17.93
CA ASP A 241 4.49 1.89 -17.56
C ASP A 241 4.80 1.62 -16.08
N GLY A 242 4.29 0.51 -15.55
CA GLY A 242 4.54 0.09 -14.17
C GLY A 242 3.72 0.83 -13.10
N GLN A 243 2.64 1.54 -13.47
CA GLN A 243 1.72 2.15 -12.49
C GLN A 243 0.25 1.95 -12.86
N ALA A 244 -0.61 1.72 -11.87
CA ALA A 244 -2.05 1.84 -12.05
C ALA A 244 -2.39 3.31 -12.33
N ILE A 245 -2.94 3.60 -13.51
CA ILE A 245 -3.34 4.93 -13.97
C ILE A 245 -4.85 5.19 -13.80
N GLY A 246 -5.61 4.18 -13.40
CA GLY A 246 -7.02 4.31 -13.04
C GLY A 246 -7.53 3.07 -12.33
N VAL A 247 -8.17 3.26 -11.17
CA VAL A 247 -8.74 2.19 -10.35
C VAL A 247 -10.20 2.52 -10.05
N GLY A 248 -11.12 1.68 -10.53
CA GLY A 248 -12.53 1.71 -10.14
C GLY A 248 -12.74 0.74 -8.97
N ALA A 249 -13.43 1.19 -7.92
CA ALA A 249 -13.69 0.41 -6.71
C ALA A 249 -15.17 0.51 -6.29
N GLY A 250 -15.70 -0.56 -5.71
CA GLY A 250 -17.03 -0.58 -5.09
C GLY A 250 -18.20 -0.32 -6.06
N GLN A 251 -18.02 -0.62 -7.34
CA GLN A 251 -19.05 -0.43 -8.36
C GLN A 251 -20.06 -1.59 -8.36
N GLN A 252 -21.19 -1.42 -9.07
CA GLN A 252 -22.26 -2.40 -9.23
C GLN A 252 -22.50 -2.72 -10.70
#